data_AF-A0AAV5LAW4-F1
#
_entry.id   AF-A0AAV5LAW4-F1
#
_cell.length_a   1.000
_cell.length_b   1.000
_cell.length_c   1.000
_cell.angle_alpha   90.00
_cell.angle_beta   90.00
_cell.angle_gamma   90.00
#
_symmetry.space_group_name_H-M   'P 1'
#
loop_
_entity.id
_entity.type
_entity.pdbx_description
1 polymer ?
#
loop_
_entity_poly.entity_id
_entity_poly.type
_entity_poly.pdbx_seq_one_letter_code
_entity_poly.pdbx_strand_id
1 'polypeptide(L)' 'MERLTIGTFYNSKYDGEIGPARSLISQEKPALFRRITYEEYRRVKIASKLNGKSHLDTFRL' A
#
# COMPACT_ATOMS: atom_id res chain seq x y z
N MET A 1 1.54 -4.44 -36.74
CA MET A 1 2.36 -3.46 -35.99
C MET A 1 2.37 -3.89 -34.55
N GLU A 2 3.55 -4.08 -33.95
CA GLU A 2 3.67 -4.49 -32.54
C GLU A 2 3.90 -3.26 -31.64
N ARG A 3 3.34 -3.27 -30.42
CA ARG A 3 3.51 -2.21 -29.43
C ARG A 3 4.31 -2.73 -28.24
N LEU A 4 5.46 -2.11 -27.97
CA LEU A 4 6.25 -2.33 -26.77
C LEU A 4 6.11 -1.15 -25.81
N THR A 5 6.05 -1.41 -24.49
CA THR A 5 6.06 -0.36 -23.46
C THR A 5 6.88 -0.84 -22.27
N ILE A 6 7.72 0.05 -21.73
CA ILE A 6 8.55 -0.20 -20.55
C ILE A 6 8.09 0.75 -19.45
N GLY A 7 7.82 0.20 -18.26
CA GLY A 7 7.46 0.96 -17.07
C GLY A 7 8.46 0.70 -15.94
N THR A 8 8.94 1.77 -15.30
CA THR A 8 9.80 1.69 -14.12
C THR A 8 9.01 2.15 -12.89
N PHE A 9 9.09 1.38 -11.80
CA PHE A 9 8.35 1.65 -10.57
C PHE A 9 9.31 1.83 -9.39
N TYR A 10 9.29 3.02 -8.78
CA TYR A 10 9.98 3.28 -7.54
C TYR A 10 9.08 2.90 -6.36
N ASN A 11 9.58 2.06 -5.47
CA ASN A 11 8.87 1.58 -4.30
C ASN A 11 9.67 1.86 -3.02
N SER A 12 9.02 1.75 -1.87
CA SER A 12 9.71 1.75 -0.57
C SER A 12 10.71 0.61 -0.48
N LYS A 13 11.72 0.76 0.41
CA LYS A 13 12.58 -0.35 0.81
C LYS A 13 11.74 -1.51 1.31
N TYR A 14 12.20 -2.74 1.06
CA TYR A 14 11.41 -3.94 1.32
C TYR A 14 11.08 -4.12 2.81
N ASP A 15 12.05 -3.83 3.66
CA ASP A 15 11.98 -3.79 5.13
C ASP A 15 11.51 -2.42 5.67
N GLY A 16 11.28 -1.45 4.80
CA GLY A 16 10.84 -0.11 5.19
C GLY A 16 9.38 -0.09 5.62
N GLU A 17 9.08 0.73 6.64
CA GLU A 17 7.71 0.96 7.08
C GLU A 17 6.95 1.92 6.14
N ILE A 18 5.68 1.62 5.91
CA ILE A 18 4.72 2.46 5.21
C ILE A 18 3.47 2.66 6.07
N GLY A 19 2.84 3.82 5.92
CA GLY A 19 1.64 4.20 6.67
C GLY A 19 1.40 5.70 6.58
N PRO A 20 0.28 6.22 7.12
CA PRO A 20 -0.04 7.64 7.04
C PRO A 20 1.10 8.51 7.60
N ALA A 21 1.48 9.56 6.85
CA ALA A 21 2.52 10.47 7.30
C ALA A 21 2.08 11.15 8.61
N ARG A 22 2.97 11.19 9.61
CA ARG A 22 2.63 11.68 10.96
C ARG A 22 2.12 13.12 10.95
N SER A 23 2.63 13.95 10.05
CA SER A 23 2.20 15.34 9.87
C SER A 23 0.79 15.50 9.31
N LEU A 24 0.19 14.43 8.76
CA LEU A 24 -1.17 14.44 8.21
C LEU A 24 -2.21 13.91 9.19
N ILE A 25 -1.78 13.39 10.35
CA ILE A 25 -2.67 12.86 11.38
C ILE A 25 -3.00 13.98 12.37
N SER A 26 -4.29 14.23 12.59
CA SER A 26 -4.81 15.16 13.59
C SER A 26 -6.09 14.62 14.22
N GLN A 27 -6.66 15.35 15.18
CA GLN A 27 -7.95 14.99 15.79
C GLN A 27 -9.08 15.02 14.76
N GLU A 28 -9.04 15.98 13.82
CA GLU A 28 -10.02 16.11 12.73
C GLU A 28 -9.74 15.13 11.58
N LYS A 29 -8.50 14.63 11.47
CA LYS A 29 -8.05 13.70 10.43
C LYS A 29 -7.31 12.53 11.05
N PRO A 30 -8.03 11.58 11.68
CA PRO A 30 -7.40 10.41 12.29
C PRO A 30 -6.75 9.52 11.23
N ALA A 31 -5.79 8.70 11.67
CA ALA A 31 -5.24 7.67 10.81
C ALA A 31 -6.34 6.69 10.38
N LEU A 32 -6.42 6.40 9.08
CA LEU A 32 -7.37 5.42 8.52
C LEU A 32 -6.73 4.06 8.24
N PHE A 33 -5.40 3.99 8.28
CA PHE A 33 -4.63 2.81 7.96
C PHE A 33 -3.53 2.59 8.98
N ARG A 34 -3.27 1.31 9.29
CA ARG A 34 -2.14 0.91 10.14
C ARG A 34 -0.80 1.13 9.44
N ARG A 35 0.25 1.30 10.25
CA ARG A 35 1.65 1.28 9.79
C ARG A 35 2.13 -0.17 9.72
N ILE A 36 2.75 -0.56 8.62
CA ILE A 36 3.23 -1.93 8.31
C ILE A 36 4.52 -1.86 7.51
N THR A 37 5.21 -2.98 7.38
CA THR A 37 6.34 -3.10 6.44
C THR A 37 5.86 -3.14 4.99
N TYR A 38 6.71 -2.72 4.06
CA TYR A 38 6.41 -2.86 2.63
C TYR A 38 6.34 -4.34 2.20
N GLU A 39 7.08 -5.23 2.86
CA GLU A 39 6.95 -6.68 2.68
C GLU A 39 5.52 -7.17 2.95
N GLU A 40 4.95 -6.84 4.12
CA GLU A 40 3.60 -7.25 4.50
C GLU A 40 2.56 -6.72 3.50
N TYR A 41 2.70 -5.46 3.11
CA TYR A 41 1.89 -4.85 2.06
C TYR A 41 1.95 -5.63 0.76
N ARG A 42 3.16 -5.95 0.30
CA ARG A 42 3.37 -6.66 -0.97
C ARG A 42 2.81 -8.08 -0.92
N ARG A 43 2.95 -8.78 0.21
CA ARG A 43 2.40 -10.13 0.43
C ARG A 43 0.89 -10.14 0.30
N VAL A 44 0.21 -9.22 1.00
CA VAL A 44 -1.26 -9.09 0.89
C VAL A 44 -1.66 -8.69 -0.53
N LYS A 45 -1.05 -7.66 -1.12
CA LYS A 45 -1.36 -7.20 -2.47
C LYS A 45 -1.27 -8.32 -3.53
N ILE A 46 -0.26 -9.18 -3.45
CA ILE A 46 -0.10 -10.30 -4.39
C ILE A 46 -1.12 -11.42 -4.11
N ALA A 47 -1.43 -11.69 -2.85
CA ALA A 47 -2.36 -12.75 -2.45
C ALA A 47 -3.85 -12.36 -2.55
N SER A 48 -4.16 -11.05 -2.56
CA SER A 48 -5.53 -10.55 -2.63
C SER A 48 -6.20 -10.98 -3.92
N LYS A 49 -7.28 -11.77 -3.78
CA LYS A 49 -8.15 -12.16 -4.89
C LYS A 49 -9.02 -10.96 -5.32
N LEU A 50 -9.44 -10.94 -6.58
CA LEU A 50 -10.40 -9.97 -7.12
C LEU A 50 -11.82 -10.25 -6.56
N ASN A 51 -12.04 -9.96 -5.28
CA ASN A 51 -13.30 -10.21 -4.58
C ASN A 51 -14.10 -8.92 -4.30
N GLY A 52 -13.80 -7.85 -5.04
CA GLY A 52 -14.46 -6.55 -4.90
C GLY A 52 -13.97 -5.68 -3.73
N LYS A 53 -13.09 -6.20 -2.86
CA LYS A 53 -12.42 -5.40 -1.80
C LYS A 53 -11.00 -5.04 -2.20
N SER A 54 -10.54 -3.88 -1.76
CA SER A 54 -9.16 -3.44 -1.98
C SER A 54 -8.24 -4.20 -1.03
N HIS A 55 -7.02 -4.55 -1.46
CA HIS A 55 -5.99 -5.07 -0.56
C HIS A 55 -5.66 -4.08 0.58
N LEU A 56 -5.95 -2.80 0.38
CA LEU A 56 -5.84 -1.77 1.41
C LEU A 56 -6.85 -1.94 2.55
N ASP A 57 -7.98 -2.61 2.32
CA ASP A 57 -9.01 -2.83 3.34
C ASP A 57 -8.48 -3.75 4.46
N THR A 58 -7.51 -4.63 4.15
CA THR A 58 -6.79 -5.45 5.14
C THR A 58 -5.98 -4.61 6.14
N PHE A 59 -5.72 -3.36 5.80
CA PHE A 59 -4.90 -2.45 6.59
C PHE A 59 -5.68 -1.27 7.16
N ARG A 60 -7.01 -1.22 6.99
CA ARG A 60 -7.84 -0.22 7.65
C ARG A 60 -7.87 -0.44 9.16
N LEU A 61 -7.97 0.67 9.90
CA LEU A 61 -8.23 0.69 11.35
C LEU A 61 -9.72 0.51 11.65
#